data_AF-A0A2C1KN84-F1
#
_entry.id   AF-A0A2C1KN84-F1
#
_cell.length_a   1.000
_cell.length_b   1.000
_cell.length_c   1.000
_cell.angle_alpha   90.00
_cell.angle_beta   90.00
_cell.angle_gamma   90.00
#
_symmetry.space_group_name_H-M   'P 1'
#
loop_
_entity.id
_entity.type
_entity.pdbx_description
1 polymer ?
#
loop_
_entity_poly.entity_id
_entity_poly.type
_entity_poly.pdbx_seq_one_letter_code
_entity_poly.pdbx_strand_id
1 'polypeptide(L)'
;MSDEKQTKNEEVSFETAMQQLEEIVGKLEEGDVPLEKAIEYFQKGMELSKLCHDKLQHVEKQMDFILREDGELKPFELQEEEKS
;
A
#
# COMPACT_ATOMS: atom_id res chain seq x y z
N MET A 1 8.90 24.81 -22.88
CA MET A 1 9.81 25.49 -21.94
C MET A 1 8.97 25.80 -20.71
N SER A 2 9.07 25.12 -19.60
CA SER A 2 10.09 24.19 -19.14
C SER A 2 9.47 23.34 -18.04
N ASP A 3 9.85 22.07 -18.02
CA ASP A 3 9.58 21.10 -16.97
C ASP A 3 9.80 21.69 -15.56
N GLU A 4 8.71 21.92 -14.83
CA GLU A 4 8.76 22.04 -13.39
C GLU A 4 8.76 20.63 -12.80
N LYS A 5 9.97 20.09 -12.75
CA LYS A 5 10.36 18.88 -12.05
C LYS A 5 10.02 19.06 -10.56
N GLN A 6 8.81 18.68 -10.16
CA GLN A 6 8.39 18.66 -8.77
C GLN A 6 9.02 17.45 -8.08
N THR A 7 10.30 17.61 -7.73
CA THR A 7 10.99 16.76 -6.76
C THR A 7 10.39 17.06 -5.39
N LYS A 8 9.35 16.32 -5.01
CA LYS A 8 8.83 16.36 -3.66
C LYS A 8 8.65 14.91 -3.25
N ASN A 9 9.31 14.56 -2.16
CA ASN A 9 9.23 13.27 -1.49
C ASN A 9 7.80 13.15 -0.93
N GLU A 10 6.83 12.96 -1.81
CA GLU A 10 5.43 12.77 -1.47
C GLU A 10 5.29 11.33 -1.05
N GLU A 11 5.00 11.12 0.24
CA GLU A 11 4.53 9.83 0.71
C GLU A 11 3.35 9.43 -0.17
N VAL A 12 3.57 8.46 -1.07
CA VAL A 12 2.53 7.95 -1.94
C VAL A 12 1.39 7.47 -1.06
N SER A 13 0.16 7.89 -1.33
CA SER A 13 -1.01 7.44 -0.56
C SER A 13 -1.26 5.95 -0.80
N PHE A 14 -2.02 5.28 0.08
CA PHE A 14 -2.39 3.88 -0.15
C PHE A 14 -3.14 3.70 -1.47
N GLU A 15 -4.12 4.56 -1.75
CA GLU A 15 -4.92 4.53 -2.97
C GLU A 15 -4.06 4.72 -4.22
N THR A 16 -3.13 5.68 -4.20
CA THR A 16 -2.22 5.91 -5.33
C THR A 16 -1.26 4.73 -5.52
N ALA A 17 -0.74 4.14 -4.44
CA ALA A 17 0.14 2.97 -4.53
C ALA A 17 -0.60 1.76 -5.11
N MET A 18 -1.86 1.54 -4.70
CA MET A 18 -2.71 0.48 -5.25
C MET A 18 -3.02 0.70 -6.72
N GLN A 19 -3.39 1.92 -7.13
CA GLN A 19 -3.67 2.22 -8.53
C GLN A 19 -2.43 1.99 -9.42
N GLN A 20 -1.25 2.38 -8.96
CA GLN A 20 0.01 2.13 -9.68
C GLN A 20 0.33 0.63 -9.77
N LEU A 21 0.04 -0.14 -8.71
CA LEU A 21 0.23 -1.58 -8.69
C LEU A 21 -0.69 -2.28 -9.69
N GLU A 22 -1.97 -1.90 -9.74
CA GLU A 22 -2.93 -2.41 -10.72
C GLU A 22 -2.49 -2.13 -12.16
N GLU A 23 -1.99 -0.93 -12.44
CA GLU A 23 -1.48 -0.58 -13.76
C GLU A 23 -0.26 -1.44 -14.16
N ILE A 24 0.64 -1.70 -13.21
CA ILE A 24 1.79 -2.57 -13.42
C ILE A 24 1.37 -4.01 -13.68
N VAL A 25 0.41 -4.54 -12.91
CA VAL A 25 -0.12 -5.90 -13.09
C VAL A 25 -0.78 -6.00 -14.47
N GLY A 26 -1.63 -5.04 -14.85
CA GLY A 26 -2.26 -5.02 -16.17
C GLY A 26 -1.23 -5.05 -17.31
N LYS A 27 -0.17 -4.24 -17.21
CA LYS A 27 0.93 -4.26 -18.19
C LYS A 27 1.64 -5.61 -18.27
N LEU A 28 1.87 -6.28 -17.13
CA LEU A 28 2.49 -7.60 -17.10
C LEU A 28 1.57 -8.68 -17.68
N GLU A 29 0.26 -8.56 -17.51
CA GLU A 29 -0.75 -9.48 -18.03
C GLU A 29 -0.98 -9.34 -19.55
N GLU A 30 -0.78 -8.14 -20.12
CA GLU A 30 -0.86 -7.91 -21.57
C GLU A 30 0.13 -8.76 -22.38
N GLY A 31 1.23 -9.21 -21.78
CA GLY A 31 2.15 -10.18 -22.37
C GLY A 31 3.06 -9.66 -23.50
N ASP A 32 2.87 -8.42 -23.98
CA ASP A 32 3.69 -7.77 -25.01
C ASP A 32 4.78 -6.85 -24.40
N VAL A 33 5.21 -7.15 -23.18
CA VAL A 33 6.24 -6.38 -22.47
C VAL A 33 7.61 -7.03 -22.67
N PRO A 34 8.63 -6.31 -23.18
CA PRO A 34 9.99 -6.80 -23.25
C PRO A 34 10.51 -7.28 -21.89
N LEU A 35 11.33 -8.33 -21.88
CA LEU A 35 11.81 -8.97 -20.65
C LEU A 35 12.45 -7.97 -19.68
N GLU A 36 13.28 -7.05 -20.18
CA GLU A 36 13.94 -6.03 -19.35
C GLU A 36 12.91 -5.14 -18.63
N LYS A 37 11.86 -4.71 -19.36
CA LYS A 37 10.77 -3.92 -18.78
C LYS A 37 9.90 -4.72 -17.82
N ALA A 38 9.67 -6.01 -18.11
CA ALA A 38 8.92 -6.89 -17.22
C ALA A 38 9.63 -7.02 -15.87
N ILE A 39 10.96 -7.10 -15.85
CA ILE A 39 11.76 -7.13 -14.62
C ILE A 39 11.63 -5.80 -13.85
N GLU A 40 11.71 -4.66 -14.54
CA GLU A 40 11.51 -3.34 -13.91
C GLU A 40 10.11 -3.20 -13.30
N TYR A 41 9.06 -3.58 -14.05
CA TYR A 41 7.68 -3.59 -13.58
C TYR A 41 7.49 -4.52 -12.39
N PHE A 42 8.07 -5.72 -12.42
CA PHE A 42 8.02 -6.64 -11.29
C PHE A 42 8.66 -6.06 -10.03
N GLN A 43 9.85 -5.48 -10.15
CA GLN A 43 10.54 -4.83 -9.02
C GLN A 43 9.70 -3.69 -8.43
N LYS A 44 9.17 -2.82 -9.29
CA LYS A 44 8.33 -1.71 -8.86
C LYS A 44 7.01 -2.18 -8.24
N GLY A 45 6.40 -3.24 -8.79
CA GLY A 45 5.21 -3.87 -8.22
C GLY A 45 5.47 -4.44 -6.83
N MET A 46 6.63 -5.08 -6.62
CA MET A 46 7.04 -5.57 -5.31
C MET A 46 7.21 -4.45 -4.28
N GLU A 47 7.83 -3.33 -4.68
CA GLU A 47 7.98 -2.16 -3.81
C GLU A 47 6.64 -1.55 -3.41
N LEU A 48 5.72 -1.38 -4.38
CA LEU A 48 4.38 -0.86 -4.12
C LEU A 48 3.55 -1.80 -3.25
N SER A 49 3.62 -3.12 -3.50
CA SER A 49 2.95 -4.13 -2.69
C SER A 49 3.42 -4.07 -1.23
N LYS A 50 4.73 -3.97 -1.02
CA LYS A 50 5.30 -3.79 0.31
C LYS A 50 4.83 -2.49 0.95
N LEU A 51 4.83 -1.39 0.21
CA LEU A 51 4.34 -0.09 0.71
C LEU A 51 2.88 -0.15 1.16
N CYS A 52 2.01 -0.77 0.37
CA CYS A 52 0.60 -0.98 0.71
C CYS A 52 0.46 -1.82 1.98
N HIS A 53 1.22 -2.92 2.08
CA HIS A 53 1.22 -3.76 3.27
C HIS A 53 1.68 -2.99 4.51
N ASP A 54 2.79 -2.26 4.43
CA ASP A 54 3.35 -1.50 5.55
C ASP A 54 2.36 -0.42 6.03
N LYS A 55 1.63 0.23 5.12
CA LYS A 55 0.59 1.21 5.46
C LYS A 55 -0.59 0.55 6.18
N LEU A 56 -1.07 -0.60 5.70
CA LEU A 56 -2.14 -1.34 6.37
C LEU A 56 -1.71 -1.79 7.76
N GLN A 57 -0.49 -2.33 7.89
CA GLN A 57 0.08 -2.72 9.18
C GLN A 57 0.23 -1.53 10.14
N HIS A 58 0.57 -0.35 9.63
CA HIS A 58 0.62 0.86 10.45
C HIS A 58 -0.76 1.22 10.98
N VAL A 59 -1.79 1.21 10.11
CA VAL A 59 -3.17 1.49 10.53
C VAL A 59 -3.67 0.44 11.52
N GLU A 60 -3.43 -0.84 11.27
CA GLU A 60 -3.79 -1.94 12.18
C GLU A 60 -3.19 -1.74 13.57
N LYS A 61 -1.89 -1.43 13.67
CA LYS A 61 -1.22 -1.12 14.94
C LYS A 61 -1.72 0.15 15.63
N GLN A 62 -2.20 1.13 14.88
CA GLN A 62 -2.84 2.31 15.47
C GLN A 62 -4.25 1.96 15.96
N MET A 63 -4.96 1.07 15.26
CA MET A 63 -6.26 0.57 15.69
C MET A 63 -6.15 -0.34 16.90
N ASP A 64 -5.06 -1.11 17.05
CA ASP A 64 -4.74 -1.93 18.22
C ASP A 64 -4.83 -1.17 19.55
N PHE A 65 -4.86 0.17 19.58
CA PHE A 65 -5.04 0.92 20.83
C PHE A 65 -6.15 1.94 20.69
N ILE A 66 -7.37 1.57 21.08
CA ILE A 66 -8.48 2.53 21.22
C ILE A 66 -8.47 3.09 22.64
N LEU A 67 -8.41 4.43 22.76
CA LEU A 67 -8.66 5.14 24.01
C LEU A 67 -10.15 5.02 24.34
N ARG A 68 -10.49 4.26 25.38
CA ARG A 68 -11.87 4.21 25.88
C ARG A 68 -12.23 5.51 26.60
N GLU A 69 -13.53 5.75 26.81
CA GLU A 69 -14.03 6.92 27.54
C GLU A 69 -13.48 7.05 28.98
N ASP A 70 -12.92 5.96 29.54
CA ASP A 70 -12.26 5.92 30.85
C ASP A 70 -10.78 6.36 30.83
N GLY A 71 -10.22 6.64 29.64
CA GLY A 71 -8.83 7.05 29.46
C GLY A 71 -7.82 5.90 29.45
N GLU A 72 -8.26 4.64 29.51
CA GLU A 72 -7.37 3.48 29.37
C GLU A 72 -7.12 3.12 27.90
N LEU A 73 -5.85 2.96 27.53
CA LEU A 73 -5.44 2.36 26.25
C LEU A 73 -5.51 0.84 26.39
N LYS A 74 -6.36 0.18 25.59
CA LYS A 74 -6.43 -1.29 25.54
C LYS A 74 -6.25 -1.81 24.11
N PRO A 75 -5.65 -3.01 23.96
CA PRO A 75 -5.64 -3.77 22.71
C PRO A 75 -7.01 -3.80 22.06
N PHE A 76 -7.12 -3.38 20.80
CA PHE A 76 -8.31 -3.56 19.97
C PHE A 76 -8.32 -5.00 19.48
N GLU A 77 -8.90 -5.87 20.29
CA GLU A 77 -9.24 -7.22 19.84
C GLU A 77 -10.44 -7.09 18.89
N LEU A 78 -10.17 -7.11 17.58
CA LEU A 78 -11.18 -7.53 16.61
C LEU A 78 -11.60 -8.93 17.04
N GLN A 79 -12.73 -9.03 17.73
CA GLN A 79 -13.43 -10.30 17.86
C GLN A 79 -13.78 -10.68 16.43
N GLU A 80 -12.96 -11.52 15.80
CA GLU A 80 -13.44 -12.35 14.71
C GLU A 80 -14.68 -13.02 15.29
N GLU A 81 -15.85 -12.58 14.87
CA GLU A 81 -17.08 -13.34 15.06
C GLU A 81 -16.80 -14.67 14.37
N GLU A 82 -16.30 -15.65 15.13
CA GLU A 82 -16.43 -17.06 14.80
C GLU A 82 -17.92 -17.25 14.54
N LYS A 83 -18.31 -17.18 13.26
CA LYS A 83 -19.62 -17.59 12.81
C LYS A 83 -19.75 -19.06 13.17
N SER A 84 -20.35 -19.29 14.32
CA SER A 84 -20.87 -20.57 14.77
C SER A 84 -22.01 -21.05 13.89
#